data_AF-A0A1H7XKK8-F1
#
_entry.id   AF-A0A1H7XKK8-F1
#
_cell.length_a   1.000
_cell.length_b   1.000
_cell.length_c   1.000
_cell.angle_alpha   90.00
_cell.angle_beta   90.00
_cell.angle_gamma   90.00
#
_symmetry.space_group_name_H-M   'P 1'
#
loop_
_entity.id
_entity.type
_entity.pdbx_description
1 polymer ?
#
loop_
_entity_poly.entity_id
_entity_poly.type
_entity_poly.pdbx_seq_one_letter_code
_entity_poly.pdbx_strand_id
1 'polypeptide(L)'
;MTDSSHHCDAIRFDLDLVRVYRRNGPEYHTKPRARSSQGHEIVGWEAIVSQMAARMRADNPAFNGLLEVYRGDTLAFIPRPLKAAFLPDPSRQPLRQQLLKSLKRNL
;
A
#
# COMPACT_ATOMS: atom_id res chain seq x y z
N MET A 1 28.65 -8.62 24.45
CA MET A 1 27.81 -7.41 24.57
C MET A 1 26.82 -7.46 23.43
N THR A 2 25.64 -8.02 23.69
CA THR A 2 24.55 -8.08 22.71
C THR A 2 23.84 -6.75 22.77
N ASP A 3 24.10 -5.91 21.78
CA ASP A 3 23.38 -4.67 21.56
C ASP A 3 21.97 -5.07 21.13
N SER A 4 21.07 -5.17 22.10
CA SER A 4 19.64 -5.32 21.88
C SER A 4 19.13 -4.00 21.36
N SER A 5 19.45 -3.71 20.10
CA SER A 5 18.80 -2.66 19.33
C SER A 5 17.31 -2.97 19.38
N HIS A 6 16.58 -2.16 20.16
CA HIS A 6 15.14 -2.04 20.10
C HIS A 6 14.79 -1.65 18.66
N HIS A 7 14.68 -2.64 17.77
CA HIS A 7 14.08 -2.43 16.48
C HIS A 7 12.65 -2.01 16.78
N CYS A 8 12.33 -0.74 16.55
CA CYS A 8 11.00 -0.40 16.13
C CYS A 8 10.72 -1.31 14.93
N ASP A 9 9.99 -2.40 15.14
CA ASP A 9 9.67 -3.34 14.07
C ASP A 9 9.01 -2.53 12.95
N ALA A 10 9.73 -2.30 11.87
CA ALA A 10 9.25 -1.53 10.73
C ALA A 10 9.04 -2.52 9.59
N ILE A 11 7.84 -2.53 9.02
CA ILE A 11 7.60 -3.23 7.77
C ILE A 11 7.90 -2.24 6.65
N ARG A 12 8.84 -2.64 5.78
CA ARG A 12 9.24 -1.87 4.61
C ARG A 12 8.47 -2.34 3.40
N PHE A 13 7.89 -1.40 2.66
CA PHE A 13 7.34 -1.60 1.33
C PHE A 13 8.19 -0.88 0.29
N ASP A 14 8.63 -1.61 -0.72
CA ASP A 14 9.32 -1.06 -1.88
C ASP A 14 8.36 -0.95 -3.05
N LEU A 15 8.27 0.27 -3.61
CA LEU A 15 7.46 0.57 -4.79
C LEU A 15 8.34 0.66 -6.02
N ASP A 16 8.01 -0.12 -7.04
CA ASP A 16 8.65 -0.09 -8.36
C ASP A 16 7.64 -0.34 -9.49
N LEU A 17 8.15 -0.45 -10.72
CA LEU A 17 7.37 -0.80 -11.90
C LEU A 17 7.84 -2.14 -12.44
N VAL A 18 6.90 -3.00 -12.82
CA VAL A 18 7.17 -4.29 -13.47
C VAL A 18 6.62 -4.32 -14.88
N ARG A 19 7.33 -5.00 -15.79
CA ARG A 19 6.88 -5.23 -17.16
C ARG A 19 5.87 -6.38 -17.17
N VAL A 20 4.71 -6.12 -17.78
CA VAL A 20 3.66 -7.12 -18.02
C VAL A 20 3.50 -7.29 -19.51
N TYR A 21 3.85 -8.47 -19.99
CA TYR A 21 3.77 -8.82 -21.40
C TYR A 21 2.33 -9.14 -21.81
N ARG A 22 1.96 -8.77 -23.03
CA ARG A 22 0.71 -9.26 -23.63
C ARG A 22 0.85 -10.77 -23.89
N ARG A 23 -0.24 -11.51 -23.73
CA ARG A 23 -0.26 -12.97 -23.79
C ARG A 23 0.37 -13.55 -25.07
N ASN A 24 0.29 -12.83 -26.19
CA ASN A 24 0.68 -13.31 -27.52
C ASN A 24 1.63 -12.37 -28.28
N GLY A 25 2.53 -11.63 -27.62
CA GLY A 25 3.46 -10.76 -28.33
C GLY A 25 4.59 -10.18 -27.49
N PRO A 26 5.60 -9.55 -28.14
CA PRO A 26 6.75 -8.96 -27.45
C PRO A 26 6.39 -7.63 -26.74
N GLU A 27 5.20 -7.09 -27.02
CA GLU A 27 4.71 -5.86 -26.41
C GLU A 27 4.48 -6.04 -24.91
N TYR A 28 4.99 -5.08 -24.13
CA TYR A 28 4.75 -4.99 -22.70
C TYR A 28 4.19 -3.62 -22.33
N HIS A 29 3.50 -3.57 -21.20
CA HIS A 29 3.20 -2.33 -20.49
C HIS A 29 3.77 -2.43 -19.07
N THR A 30 4.02 -1.29 -18.43
CA THR A 30 4.47 -1.28 -17.05
C THR A 30 3.27 -1.26 -16.11
N LYS A 31 3.33 -1.99 -15.00
CA LYS A 31 2.38 -1.85 -13.89
C LYS A 31 3.13 -1.49 -12.60
N PRO A 32 2.53 -0.68 -11.72
CA PRO A 32 3.05 -0.48 -10.39
C PRO A 32 3.06 -1.79 -9.60
N ARG A 33 4.09 -1.94 -8.79
CA ARG A 33 4.25 -3.05 -7.86
C ARG A 33 4.65 -2.53 -6.49
N ALA A 34 4.09 -3.15 -5.45
CA ALA A 34 4.56 -3.05 -4.08
C ALA A 34 5.16 -4.39 -3.66
N ARG A 35 6.33 -4.36 -3.02
CA ARG A 35 6.97 -5.53 -2.40
C ARG A 35 7.16 -5.29 -0.91
N SER A 36 6.80 -6.23 -0.06
CA SER A 36 7.11 -6.14 1.37
C SER A 36 8.44 -6.78 1.71
N SER A 37 9.09 -6.31 2.77
CA SER A 37 10.27 -6.96 3.35
C SER A 37 10.02 -8.40 3.82
N GLN A 38 8.74 -8.79 3.95
CA GLN A 38 8.31 -10.15 4.30
C GLN A 38 8.08 -11.05 3.07
N GLY A 39 8.35 -10.55 1.86
CA GLY A 39 8.28 -11.33 0.62
C GLY A 39 6.93 -11.33 -0.09
N HIS A 40 5.98 -10.50 0.33
CA HIS A 40 4.71 -10.35 -0.38
C HIS A 40 4.86 -9.40 -1.55
N GLU A 41 4.12 -9.66 -2.63
CA GLU A 41 4.10 -8.86 -3.84
C GLU A 41 2.67 -8.56 -4.29
N ILE A 42 2.38 -7.31 -4.62
CA ILE A 42 1.12 -6.88 -5.23
C ILE A 42 1.43 -6.03 -6.45
N VAL A 43 0.88 -6.42 -7.60
CA VAL A 43 1.03 -5.71 -8.89
C VAL A 43 -0.33 -5.20 -9.35
N GLY A 44 -0.43 -3.89 -9.61
CA GLY A 44 -1.69 -3.29 -10.03
C GLY A 44 -1.67 -1.77 -10.02
N TRP A 45 -2.74 -1.16 -10.52
CA TRP A 45 -2.90 0.30 -10.55
C TRP A 45 -3.65 0.84 -9.34
N GLU A 46 -4.41 -0.01 -8.66
CA GLU A 46 -5.31 0.40 -7.60
C GLU A 46 -4.68 0.23 -6.24
N ALA A 47 -4.52 1.32 -5.50
CA ALA A 47 -4.24 1.36 -4.05
C ALA A 47 -3.29 0.26 -3.52
N ILE A 48 -2.21 -0.04 -4.25
CA ILE A 48 -1.35 -1.21 -3.99
C ILE A 48 -0.74 -1.21 -2.59
N VAL A 49 -0.44 -0.02 -2.04
CA VAL A 49 0.07 0.14 -0.67
C VAL A 49 -0.98 -0.27 0.35
N SER A 50 -2.24 0.16 0.14
CA SER A 50 -3.35 -0.20 1.02
C SER A 50 -3.67 -1.69 0.96
N GLN A 51 -3.65 -2.30 -0.24
CA GLN A 51 -3.85 -3.74 -0.39
C GLN A 51 -2.72 -4.53 0.28
N MET A 52 -1.46 -4.10 0.09
CA MET A 52 -0.29 -4.78 0.67
C MET A 52 -0.34 -4.71 2.18
N ALA A 53 -0.61 -3.52 2.71
CA ALA A 53 -0.75 -3.32 4.13
C ALA A 53 -1.91 -4.20 4.66
N ALA A 54 -3.07 -4.28 3.97
CA ALA A 54 -4.21 -5.08 4.45
C ALA A 54 -3.83 -6.56 4.54
N ARG A 55 -3.02 -7.03 3.58
CA ARG A 55 -2.44 -8.36 3.63
C ARG A 55 -1.51 -8.55 4.84
N MET A 56 -0.60 -7.61 5.09
CA MET A 56 0.31 -7.69 6.26
C MET A 56 -0.46 -7.71 7.58
N ARG A 57 -1.58 -7.00 7.64
CA ARG A 57 -2.44 -6.96 8.82
C ARG A 57 -3.18 -8.28 9.03
N ALA A 58 -3.62 -8.93 7.95
CA ALA A 58 -4.23 -10.26 8.02
C ALA A 58 -3.22 -11.32 8.47
N ASP A 59 -1.98 -11.23 7.97
CA ASP A 59 -0.91 -12.17 8.30
C ASP A 59 -0.35 -11.93 9.73
N ASN A 60 -0.34 -10.67 10.22
CA ASN A 60 0.02 -10.34 11.61
C ASN A 60 -0.92 -9.29 12.24
N PRO A 61 -2.06 -9.71 12.83
CA PRO A 61 -2.99 -8.83 13.52
C PRO A 61 -2.49 -8.25 14.84
N ALA A 62 -1.34 -8.69 15.37
CA ALA A 62 -0.74 -8.12 16.57
C ALA A 62 0.30 -7.05 16.26
N PHE A 63 0.72 -6.92 15.00
CA PHE A 63 1.75 -5.97 14.60
C PHE A 63 1.37 -4.54 14.96
N ASN A 64 2.22 -3.89 15.75
CA ASN A 64 2.06 -2.51 16.24
C ASN A 64 3.22 -1.60 15.84
N GLY A 65 4.03 -2.07 14.89
CA GLY A 65 5.18 -1.36 14.37
C GLY A 65 4.84 -0.33 13.28
N LEU A 66 5.88 0.28 12.72
CA LEU A 66 5.75 1.31 11.67
C LEU A 66 5.68 0.67 10.29
N LEU A 67 4.98 1.34 9.39
CA LEU A 67 5.00 1.08 7.96
C LEU A 67 5.86 2.15 7.30
N GLU A 68 6.90 1.71 6.61
CA GLU A 68 7.75 2.56 5.78
C GLU A 68 7.54 2.21 4.32
N VAL A 69 7.37 3.23 3.47
CA VAL A 69 7.11 3.03 2.05
C VAL A 69 8.18 3.76 1.27
N TYR A 70 8.92 3.04 0.44
CA TYR A 70 10.06 3.53 -0.32
C TYR A 70 9.77 3.50 -1.83
N ARG A 71 10.39 4.42 -2.56
CA ARG A 71 10.55 4.39 -4.02
C ARG A 71 12.04 4.42 -4.32
N GLY A 72 12.62 3.28 -4.65
CA GLY A 72 14.07 3.11 -4.65
C GLY A 72 14.63 3.35 -3.24
N ASP A 73 15.62 4.23 -3.11
CA ASP A 73 16.24 4.57 -1.82
C ASP A 73 15.54 5.73 -1.09
N THR A 74 14.47 6.27 -1.66
CA THR A 74 13.75 7.43 -1.10
C THR A 74 12.52 6.99 -0.32
N LEU A 75 12.42 7.41 0.94
CA LEU A 75 11.22 7.26 1.74
C LEU A 75 10.10 8.15 1.17
N ALA A 76 9.06 7.52 0.65
CA ALA A 76 7.99 8.19 -0.10
C ALA A 76 6.87 8.74 0.80
N PHE A 77 6.77 8.27 2.04
CA PHE A 77 5.75 8.65 3.01
C PHE A 77 6.32 8.75 4.42
N ILE A 78 5.74 9.63 5.24
CA ILE A 78 6.03 9.69 6.67
C ILE A 78 5.67 8.32 7.27
N PRO A 79 6.59 7.62 7.97
CA PRO A 79 6.30 6.33 8.58
C PRO A 79 5.13 6.45 9.55
N ARG A 80 4.20 5.51 9.49
CA ARG A 80 3.01 5.49 10.36
C ARG A 80 2.78 4.09 10.90
N PRO A 81 2.16 3.94 12.08
CA PRO A 81 1.75 2.63 12.56
C PRO A 81 0.93 1.92 11.50
N LEU A 82 1.21 0.65 11.24
CA LEU A 82 0.48 -0.13 10.23
C LEU A 82 -1.04 -0.04 10.47
N LYS A 83 -1.48 -0.12 11.74
CA LYS A 83 -2.88 0.08 12.16
C LYS A 83 -3.48 1.42 11.73
N ALA A 84 -2.70 2.49 11.72
CA ALA A 84 -3.15 3.84 11.35
C ALA A 84 -3.07 4.10 9.84
N ALA A 85 -2.21 3.38 9.11
CA ALA A 85 -2.10 3.48 7.65
C ALA A 85 -3.37 3.05 6.90
N PHE A 86 -4.26 2.30 7.57
CA PHE A 86 -5.53 1.82 7.01
C PHE A 86 -6.76 2.59 7.38
N LEU A 87 -6.70 3.51 8.34
CA LEU A 87 -7.91 4.22 8.68
C LEU A 87 -8.29 5.00 7.43
N PRO A 88 -9.42 4.68 6.76
CA PRO A 88 -9.98 5.61 5.83
C PRO A 88 -10.19 6.85 6.68
N ASP A 89 -9.44 7.90 6.39
CA ASP A 89 -9.70 9.20 6.96
C ASP A 89 -11.22 9.40 6.82
N PRO A 90 -11.99 9.55 7.92
CA PRO A 90 -13.42 9.70 7.81
C PRO A 90 -13.80 10.95 7.00
N SER A 91 -12.88 11.90 6.81
CA SER A 91 -13.03 13.01 5.86
C SER A 91 -12.83 12.62 4.38
N ARG A 92 -12.39 11.39 4.11
CA ARG A 92 -12.16 10.80 2.78
C ARG A 92 -13.04 9.57 2.49
N GLN A 93 -14.06 9.29 3.30
CA GLN A 93 -15.20 8.46 2.87
C GLN A 93 -16.18 9.32 2.05
N PRO A 94 -16.82 8.78 1.01
CA PRO A 94 -16.44 9.09 -0.35
C PRO A 94 -17.24 10.26 -0.94
N LEU A 95 -16.54 11.21 -1.56
CA LEU A 95 -17.09 12.18 -2.52
C LEU A 95 -18.03 11.50 -3.55
N ARG A 96 -17.81 10.20 -3.82
CA ARG A 96 -18.62 9.33 -4.67
C ARG A 96 -20.07 9.17 -4.19
N GLN A 97 -20.33 9.06 -2.88
CA GLN A 97 -21.69 8.99 -2.36
C GLN A 97 -22.39 10.36 -2.34
N GLN A 98 -21.62 11.44 -2.16
CA GLN A 98 -22.13 12.81 -2.21
C GLN A 98 -22.50 13.22 -3.64
N LEU A 99 -21.65 12.89 -4.63
CA LEU A 99 -21.92 13.10 -6.06
C LEU A 99 -23.14 12.31 -6.58
N LEU A 100 -23.28 11.04 -6.16
CA LEU A 100 -24.44 10.21 -6.50
C LEU A 100 -25.75 10.75 -5.90
N LYS A 101 -25.71 11.36 -4.70
CA LYS A 101 -26.88 12.01 -4.09
C LYS A 101 -27.27 13.31 -4.81
N SER A 102 -26.30 14.07 -5.33
CA SER A 102 -26.57 15.28 -6.12
C SER A 102 -27.08 14.98 -7.54
N LEU A 103 -26.66 13.87 -8.15
CA LEU A 103 -27.17 13.45 -9.48
C LEU A 103 -28.61 12.90 -9.44
N LYS A 104 -29.04 12.30 -8.31
CA LYS A 104 -30.41 11.80 -8.13
C LYS A 104 -31.43 12.85 -7.68
N ARG A 105 -31.02 14.10 -7.44
CA ARG A 105 -31.90 15.21 -7.03
C ARG A 105 -32.33 16.13 -8.18
N ASN A 106 -31.80 15.92 -9.38
CA ASN A 106 -32.10 16.70 -10.58
C ASN A 106 -32.84 15.87 -11.66
N LEU A 107 -33.52 14.81 -11.23
CA LEU A 107 -34.45 14.01 -12.03
C LEU A 107 -35.82 14.02 -11.35
#